data_AF-A0AAP3A4F6-F1
#
_entry.id   AF-A0AAP3A4F6-F1
#
_cell.length_a   1.000
_cell.length_b   1.000
_cell.length_c   1.000
_cell.angle_alpha   90.00
_cell.angle_beta   90.00
_cell.angle_gamma   90.00
#
_symmetry.space_group_name_H-M   'P 1'
#
loop_
_entity.id
_entity.type
_entity.pdbx_description
1 polymer ?
#
loop_
_entity_poly.entity_id
_entity_poly.type
_entity_poly.pdbx_seq_one_letter_code
_entity_poly.pdbx_strand_id
1 'polypeptide(L)'
;VARYPINIRYPQDYRNSPQALKQMPILTPMKQQITLGDVADIKVVSGPTMLKTENARPASWIYIDARGRDMVSVVNDIKTAISQKVKL
;
A
#
# COMPACT_ATOMS: atom_id res chain seq x y z
N VAL A 1 33.32 -11.56 7.61
CA VAL A 1 32.38 -12.54 8.20
C VAL A 1 31.02 -12.31 7.55
N ALA A 2 30.44 -13.32 6.88
CA ALA A 2 29.09 -13.21 6.32
C ALA A 2 28.04 -13.37 7.43
N ARG A 3 26.93 -12.65 7.32
CA ARG A 3 25.78 -12.74 8.25
C ARG A 3 24.53 -13.10 7.45
N TYR A 4 23.75 -14.04 7.95
CA TYR A 4 22.51 -14.50 7.33
C TYR A 4 21.35 -14.41 8.33
N PRO A 5 20.16 -13.93 7.91
CA PRO A 5 18.99 -13.85 8.78
C PRO A 5 18.32 -15.23 8.97
N ILE A 6 17.73 -15.44 10.14
CA ILE A 6 16.89 -16.62 10.45
C ILE A 6 15.46 -16.14 10.70
N ASN A 7 14.48 -16.81 10.08
CA ASN A 7 13.05 -16.51 10.24
C ASN A 7 12.23 -17.79 10.51
N ILE A 8 11.11 -17.64 11.21
CA ILE A 8 10.12 -18.70 11.43
C ILE A 8 8.82 -18.27 10.76
N ARG A 9 8.20 -19.16 10.01
CA ARG A 9 6.93 -18.89 9.32
C ARG A 9 6.17 -20.19 9.08
N TYR A 10 4.85 -20.14 9.14
CA TYR A 10 4.01 -21.24 8.68
C TYR A 10 4.24 -21.55 7.19
N PRO A 11 4.01 -22.82 6.77
CA PRO A 11 3.98 -23.21 5.37
C PRO A 11 3.06 -22.29 4.54
N GLN A 12 3.38 -22.14 3.26
CA GLN A 12 2.66 -21.20 2.39
C GLN A 12 1.16 -21.49 2.28
N ASP A 13 0.76 -22.77 2.32
CA ASP A 13 -0.63 -23.19 2.15
C ASP A 13 -1.58 -22.65 3.23
N TYR A 14 -1.08 -22.41 4.45
CA TYR A 14 -1.87 -21.80 5.53
C TYR A 14 -2.15 -20.30 5.35
N ARG A 15 -1.56 -19.67 4.33
CA ARG A 15 -1.48 -18.21 4.20
C ARG A 15 -1.43 -17.73 2.75
N ASN A 16 -1.87 -18.56 1.81
CA ASN A 16 -1.89 -18.26 0.38
C ASN A 16 -3.16 -17.52 -0.07
N SER A 17 -4.16 -17.38 0.82
CA SER A 17 -5.44 -16.75 0.54
C SER A 17 -6.10 -16.21 1.81
N PRO A 18 -7.03 -15.24 1.71
CA PRO A 18 -7.82 -14.78 2.86
C PRO A 18 -8.59 -15.92 3.56
N GLN A 19 -9.09 -16.89 2.79
CA GLN A 19 -9.79 -18.06 3.31
C GLN A 19 -8.84 -18.96 4.12
N ALA A 20 -7.64 -19.24 3.61
CA ALA A 20 -6.62 -19.98 4.34
C ALA A 20 -6.23 -19.28 5.64
N LEU A 21 -6.09 -17.94 5.61
CA LEU A 21 -5.81 -17.15 6.82
C LEU A 21 -6.93 -17.28 7.86
N LYS A 22 -8.21 -17.31 7.45
CA LYS A 22 -9.33 -17.51 8.38
C LYS A 22 -9.25 -18.86 9.10
N GLN A 23 -8.79 -19.89 8.40
CA GLN A 23 -8.62 -21.24 8.94
C GLN A 23 -7.24 -21.46 9.59
N MET A 24 -6.40 -20.43 9.67
CA MET A 24 -5.03 -20.58 10.17
C MET A 24 -5.04 -21.01 11.65
N PRO A 25 -4.36 -22.11 12.01
CA PRO A 25 -4.42 -22.65 13.36
C PRO A 25 -3.64 -21.79 14.36
N ILE A 26 -4.23 -21.61 15.54
CA ILE A 26 -3.65 -20.91 16.69
C ILE A 26 -3.76 -21.84 17.90
N LEU A 27 -2.64 -22.06 18.57
CA LEU A 27 -2.61 -22.72 19.88
C LEU A 27 -2.64 -21.65 20.98
N THR A 28 -3.71 -21.63 21.77
CA THR A 28 -3.86 -20.63 22.84
C THR A 28 -2.94 -20.94 24.03
N PRO A 29 -2.68 -19.97 24.93
CA PRO A 29 -1.97 -20.23 26.18
C PRO A 29 -2.62 -21.34 27.03
N MET A 30 -3.95 -21.45 26.95
CA MET A 30 -4.75 -22.50 27.60
C MET A 30 -4.75 -23.84 26.82
N LYS A 31 -3.90 -23.97 25.80
CA LYS A 31 -3.74 -25.17 24.95
C LYS A 31 -4.96 -25.54 24.11
N GLN A 32 -5.89 -24.61 23.90
CA GLN A 32 -6.98 -24.80 22.95
C GLN A 32 -6.46 -24.64 21.53
N GLN A 33 -7.02 -25.40 20.60
CA GLN A 33 -6.80 -25.22 19.17
C GLN A 33 -7.98 -24.45 18.60
N ILE A 34 -7.70 -23.25 18.10
CA ILE A 34 -8.68 -22.39 17.44
C ILE A 34 -8.13 -21.93 16.08
N THR A 35 -8.95 -21.26 15.30
CA THR A 35 -8.55 -20.61 14.06
C THR A 35 -8.45 -19.09 14.23
N LEU A 36 -7.70 -18.40 13.35
CA LEU A 36 -7.66 -16.94 13.37
C LEU A 36 -9.04 -16.31 13.15
N GLY A 37 -9.91 -16.95 12.38
CA GLY A 37 -11.29 -16.50 12.13
C GLY A 37 -12.19 -16.51 13.36
N ASP A 38 -11.87 -17.30 14.38
CA ASP A 38 -12.65 -17.34 15.64
C ASP A 38 -12.46 -16.07 16.49
N VAL A 39 -11.39 -15.32 16.25
CA VAL A 39 -10.99 -14.17 17.07
C VAL A 39 -10.78 -12.87 16.26
N ALA A 40 -10.83 -12.93 14.92
CA ALA A 40 -10.60 -11.77 14.06
C ALA A 40 -11.38 -11.81 12.73
N ASP A 41 -11.84 -10.63 12.30
CA ASP A 41 -12.43 -10.42 10.98
C ASP A 41 -11.35 -10.20 9.92
N ILE A 42 -11.31 -11.07 8.90
CA ILE A 42 -10.37 -10.96 7.77
C ILE A 42 -11.12 -10.49 6.52
N LYS A 43 -10.77 -9.28 6.03
CA LYS A 43 -11.39 -8.61 4.88
C LYS A 43 -10.33 -8.07 3.94
N VAL A 44 -10.60 -8.12 2.64
CA VAL A 44 -9.78 -7.46 1.61
C VAL A 44 -10.28 -6.03 1.46
N VAL A 45 -9.38 -5.06 1.62
CA VAL A 45 -9.71 -3.63 1.52
C VAL A 45 -8.64 -2.91 0.68
N SER A 46 -9.07 -1.87 -0.04
CA SER A 46 -8.14 -0.97 -0.72
C SER A 46 -7.61 0.08 0.25
N GLY A 47 -6.34 0.47 0.10
CA GLY A 47 -5.70 1.50 0.91
C GLY A 47 -4.63 2.27 0.15
N PRO A 48 -4.03 3.31 0.75
CA PRO A 48 -2.94 4.05 0.14
C PRO A 48 -1.76 3.14 -0.17
N THR A 49 -1.28 3.13 -1.41
CA THR A 49 -0.09 2.35 -1.81
C THR A 49 1.19 2.92 -1.23
N MET A 50 1.24 4.23 -1.04
CA MET A 50 2.33 4.96 -0.43
C MET A 50 1.79 6.25 0.20
N LEU A 51 2.23 6.56 1.41
CA LEU A 51 1.96 7.83 2.06
C LEU A 51 3.14 8.77 1.79
N LYS A 52 2.94 9.74 0.88
CA LYS A 52 3.95 10.75 0.57
C LYS A 52 3.57 12.07 1.21
N THR A 53 4.54 12.69 1.88
CA THR A 53 4.37 13.97 2.55
C THR A 53 5.46 14.94 2.15
N GLU A 54 5.11 16.22 2.16
CA GLU A 54 6.00 17.34 1.92
C GLU A 54 5.60 18.46 2.88
N ASN A 55 6.56 18.98 3.67
CA ASN A 55 6.28 19.99 4.69
C ASN A 55 5.12 19.60 5.64
N ALA A 56 5.12 18.35 6.10
CA ALA A 56 4.10 17.77 6.98
C ALA A 56 2.66 17.74 6.40
N ARG A 57 2.51 17.88 5.08
CA ARG A 57 1.21 17.78 4.39
C ARG A 57 1.22 16.62 3.40
N PRO A 58 0.10 15.91 3.18
CA PRO A 58 -0.01 14.93 2.10
C PRO A 58 0.27 15.57 0.75
N ALA A 59 1.14 14.95 -0.05
CA ALA A 59 1.54 15.46 -1.34
C ALA A 59 1.45 14.35 -2.40
N SER A 60 0.90 14.68 -3.57
CA SER A 60 0.95 13.85 -4.76
C SER A 60 1.71 14.61 -5.85
N TRP A 61 2.66 13.95 -6.50
CA TRP A 61 3.43 14.56 -7.58
C TRP A 61 2.93 14.02 -8.91
N ILE A 62 2.73 14.93 -9.86
CA ILE A 62 2.42 14.61 -11.24
C ILE A 62 3.70 14.86 -12.03
N TYR A 63 4.26 13.79 -12.58
CA TYR A 63 5.47 13.87 -13.40
C TYR A 63 5.06 14.12 -14.86
N ILE A 64 5.64 15.14 -15.47
CA ILE A 64 5.32 15.58 -16.83
C ILE A 64 6.62 15.64 -17.62
N ASP A 65 6.64 15.03 -18.80
CA ASP A 65 7.73 15.13 -19.79
C ASP A 65 7.19 15.84 -21.03
N ALA A 66 7.89 16.88 -21.50
CA ALA A 66 7.51 17.64 -22.69
C ALA A 66 8.67 17.64 -23.69
N ARG A 67 8.40 17.14 -24.89
CA ARG A 67 9.40 17.01 -25.97
C ARG A 67 9.06 17.96 -27.11
N GLY A 68 10.09 18.60 -27.68
CA GLY A 68 9.94 19.46 -28.86
C GLY A 68 9.22 20.79 -28.60
N ARG A 69 9.00 21.17 -27.34
CA ARG A 69 8.45 22.47 -26.94
C ARG A 69 9.30 23.08 -25.82
N ASP A 70 9.30 24.40 -25.73
CA ASP A 70 9.98 25.09 -24.65
C ASP A 70 9.24 24.90 -23.31
N MET A 71 10.01 24.75 -22.23
CA MET A 71 9.47 24.43 -20.91
C MET A 71 8.58 25.54 -20.35
N VAL A 72 8.93 26.80 -20.60
CA VAL A 72 8.20 27.96 -20.04
C VAL A 72 6.78 28.03 -20.61
N SER A 73 6.64 27.90 -21.93
CA SER A 73 5.33 27.86 -22.59
C SER A 73 4.49 26.68 -22.10
N VAL A 74 5.09 25.50 -21.97
CA VAL A 74 4.39 24.31 -21.46
C VAL A 74 3.85 24.55 -20.04
N VAL A 75 4.67 25.11 -19.14
CA VAL A 75 4.24 25.42 -17.76
C VAL A 75 3.13 26.47 -17.75
N ASN A 76 3.20 27.50 -18.61
CA ASN A 76 2.17 28.54 -18.70
C ASN A 76 0.84 28.00 -19.24
N ASP A 77 0.89 27.14 -20.27
CA ASP A 77 -0.28 26.44 -20.81
C ASP A 77 -0.93 25.57 -19.71
N ILE A 78 -0.13 24.80 -18.96
CA ILE A 78 -0.61 23.95 -17.87
C ILE A 78 -1.27 24.79 -16.77
N LYS A 79 -0.63 25.88 -16.32
CA LYS A 79 -1.20 26.78 -15.30
C LYS A 79 -2.56 27.32 -15.73
N THR A 80 -2.67 27.74 -16.99
CA THR A 80 -3.91 28.28 -17.57
C THR A 80 -5.00 27.21 -17.67
N ALA A 81 -4.64 26.00 -18.11
CA ALA A 81 -5.57 24.89 -18.20
C ALA A 81 -6.08 24.43 -16.82
N ILE A 82 -5.19 24.36 -15.81
CA ILE A 82 -5.56 23.99 -14.45
C ILE A 82 -6.53 25.00 -13.86
N SER A 83 -6.23 26.30 -13.96
CA SER A 83 -7.09 27.34 -13.39
C SER A 83 -8.48 27.39 -14.02
N GLN A 84 -8.61 27.03 -15.29
CA GLN A 84 -9.90 26.98 -15.99
C GLN A 84 -10.70 25.70 -15.70
N LYS A 85 -10.02 24.54 -15.54
CA LYS A 85 -10.68 23.22 -15.56
C LYS A 85 -10.77 22.53 -14.20
N VAL A 86 -9.92 22.89 -13.25
CA VAL A 86 -9.92 22.26 -11.92
C VAL A 86 -10.78 23.08 -10.99
N LYS A 87 -11.87 22.46 -10.50
CA LYS A 87 -12.64 23.00 -9.39
C LYS A 87 -11.89 22.74 -8.09
N LEU A 88 -11.61 23.79 -7.34
CA LEU A 88 -11.07 23.72 -5.98
C LEU A 88 -12.16 23.37 -4.98
#